data_AF-I4EEV7-F1
#
_entry.id   AF-I4EEV7-F1
#
_cell.length_a   1.000
_cell.length_b   1.000
_cell.length_c   1.000
_cell.angle_alpha   90.00
_cell.angle_beta   90.00
_cell.angle_gamma   90.00
#
_symmetry.space_group_name_H-M   'P 1'
#
loop_
_entity.id
_entity.type
_entity.pdbx_description
1 polymer ?
#
loop_
_entity_poly.entity_id
_entity_poly.type
_entity_poly.pdbx_seq_one_letter_code
_entity_poly.pdbx_strand_id
1 'polypeptide(L)'
;MLNEADLVQRYPDLLSSEVDPEVARLVGDLDEASAAYRAIEPPAALLAAIDQLASDHSNEQAPQPRVHVPRGFASANPPPAQSGPGTGKHRHLLPSLAQKRWLRQSTELAAGILALVLFAGLFVTLLSHTGSLSGTTEPGAQPTPATLDATPTAPKSALDFDPDVRNAYDTGLGKKLNLAQSAEGFTVSLEWAFAQDHWIYVYYTITVPSGKAFSNVELLKLKVTDGEGNVLPARGGMGAGWPDRTRNYLTKLDASDTSVQAGIITLHLQSPGLWTTVPGDPNGTATSMVVPYGPDGLPVSGCQPNQPTCPFSVPGPFSFDFTLPYKPEPQASAPPVATRVMLEQATEQVRGFLGEPNTDLKGKLIDTATADSEENIFFPPRPNAKLWVLTHKWKNGENPDTFIVDADSGDILKVVIPSRASDDLSQQPISDSDAMAIAEEFARAHFAGFDQLTKVDNDPVAAGVQYLLGPYDPKVTSPPVMFHWQLRSTDSDVSLPTFVSVGIDSKNGNVIRYVARPADGQPEAAEPLVNRERAIQIALSEAGKEPQNIGVSVSKIELKTLPSNNGENQLYWSVDLTGTAPANPGAGRVSGYEIDARTGEIHGTRMMVGNETPPEPSADSAGPPA
;
A
#
# COMPACT_ATOMS: atom_id res chain seq x y z
N MET A 1 -28.55 37.82 21.33
CA MET A 1 -27.32 38.66 21.38
C MET A 1 -27.21 39.22 22.77
N LEU A 2 -26.15 38.83 23.49
CA LEU A 2 -25.83 39.38 24.80
C LEU A 2 -25.55 40.88 24.66
N ASN A 3 -25.91 41.65 25.68
CA ASN A 3 -25.60 43.07 25.74
C ASN A 3 -24.08 43.23 25.87
N GLU A 4 -23.46 44.08 25.05
CA GLU A 4 -22.01 44.33 25.06
C GLU A 4 -21.50 44.77 26.44
N ALA A 5 -22.32 45.52 27.18
CA ALA A 5 -22.02 45.92 28.55
C ALA A 5 -21.86 44.70 29.51
N ASP A 6 -22.61 43.62 29.30
CA ASP A 6 -22.50 42.40 30.10
C ASP A 6 -21.22 41.62 29.76
N LEU A 7 -20.78 41.66 28.49
CA LEU A 7 -19.54 41.02 28.05
C LEU A 7 -18.31 41.76 28.60
N VAL A 8 -18.32 43.10 28.55
CA VAL A 8 -17.27 43.93 29.16
C VAL A 8 -17.17 43.70 30.67
N GLN A 9 -18.31 43.54 31.35
CA GLN A 9 -18.31 43.23 32.78
C GLN A 9 -17.77 41.83 33.10
N ARG A 10 -18.05 40.83 32.25
CA ARG A 10 -17.58 39.45 32.44
C ARG A 10 -16.13 39.23 32.05
N TYR A 11 -15.66 39.95 31.04
CA TYR A 11 -14.33 39.79 30.46
C TYR A 11 -13.56 41.12 30.42
N PRO A 12 -13.37 41.81 31.57
CA PRO A 12 -12.77 43.15 31.60
C PRO A 12 -11.31 43.17 31.14
N ASP A 13 -10.64 42.01 31.17
CA ASP A 13 -9.25 41.87 30.73
C ASP A 13 -9.11 41.70 29.21
N LEU A 14 -10.18 41.25 28.54
CA LEU A 14 -10.24 41.05 27.09
C LEU A 14 -10.98 42.18 26.39
N LEU A 15 -11.95 42.78 27.09
CA LEU A 15 -12.80 43.83 26.55
C LEU A 15 -12.67 45.10 27.40
N SER A 16 -12.09 46.16 26.82
CA SER A 16 -12.17 47.54 27.32
C SER A 16 -13.32 48.32 26.67
N SER A 17 -13.61 49.52 27.17
CA SER A 17 -14.63 50.41 26.60
C SER A 17 -14.29 50.98 25.21
N GLU A 18 -13.10 50.72 24.68
CA GLU A 18 -12.62 51.20 23.37
C GLU A 18 -12.37 50.05 22.36
N VAL A 19 -12.92 48.86 22.60
CA VAL A 19 -12.59 47.66 21.83
C VAL A 19 -13.19 47.67 20.43
N ASP A 20 -12.43 47.11 19.50
CA ASP A 20 -12.86 46.77 18.15
C ASP A 20 -14.14 45.89 18.19
N PRO A 21 -15.24 46.29 17.53
CA PRO A 21 -16.48 45.54 17.50
C PRO A 21 -16.32 44.07 17.07
N GLU A 22 -15.31 43.74 16.27
CA GLU A 22 -15.04 42.36 15.86
C GLU A 22 -14.54 41.49 17.02
N VAL A 23 -13.71 42.05 17.90
CA VAL A 23 -13.22 41.34 19.09
C VAL A 23 -14.35 41.15 20.09
N ALA A 24 -15.20 42.16 20.29
CA ALA A 24 -16.40 42.02 21.13
C ALA A 24 -17.35 40.93 20.60
N ARG A 25 -17.51 40.84 19.27
CA ARG A 25 -18.31 39.79 18.64
C ARG A 25 -17.71 38.40 18.85
N LEU A 26 -16.40 38.24 18.64
CA LEU A 26 -15.71 36.96 18.84
C LEU A 26 -15.82 36.47 20.29
N VAL A 27 -15.62 37.38 21.26
CA VAL A 27 -15.77 37.05 22.69
C VAL A 27 -17.21 36.67 23.01
N GLY A 28 -18.20 37.32 22.40
CA GLY A 28 -19.62 36.97 22.51
C GLY A 28 -19.94 35.57 21.96
N ASP A 29 -19.44 35.23 20.77
CA ASP A 29 -19.63 33.92 20.14
C ASP A 29 -19.01 32.79 20.99
N LEU A 30 -17.83 33.05 21.59
CA LEU A 30 -17.16 32.11 22.49
C LEU A 30 -17.89 31.94 23.83
N ASP A 31 -18.45 33.01 24.40
CA ASP A 31 -19.27 32.95 25.61
C ASP A 31 -20.54 32.11 25.40
N GLU A 32 -21.20 32.28 24.25
CA GLU A 32 -22.39 31.52 23.88
C GLU A 32 -22.07 30.03 23.67
N ALA A 33 -20.97 29.73 22.97
CA ALA A 33 -20.49 28.35 22.81
C ALA A 33 -20.16 27.72 24.17
N SER A 34 -19.42 28.43 25.03
CA SER A 34 -19.09 28.00 26.39
C SER A 34 -20.34 27.73 27.24
N ALA A 35 -21.37 28.59 27.14
CA ALA A 35 -22.64 28.38 27.83
C ALA A 35 -23.37 27.11 27.36
N ALA A 36 -23.34 26.82 26.05
CA ALA A 36 -23.89 25.58 25.51
C ALA A 36 -23.15 24.33 26.03
N TYR A 37 -21.82 24.40 26.16
CA TYR A 37 -21.03 23.31 26.72
C TYR A 37 -21.25 23.14 28.23
N ARG A 38 -21.41 24.22 29.00
CA ARG A 38 -21.70 24.16 30.44
C ARG A 38 -23.08 23.60 30.77
N ALA A 39 -24.03 23.63 29.83
CA ALA A 39 -25.34 23.03 30.02
C ALA A 39 -25.30 21.48 29.99
N ILE A 40 -24.19 20.90 29.51
CA ILE A 40 -23.95 19.47 29.53
C ILE A 40 -23.13 19.17 30.78
N GLU A 41 -23.75 18.50 31.76
CA GLU A 41 -23.06 18.08 32.97
C GLU A 41 -21.92 17.11 32.57
N PRO A 42 -20.65 17.44 32.85
CA PRO A 42 -19.54 16.59 32.46
C PRO A 42 -19.68 15.22 33.12
N PRO A 43 -19.30 14.12 32.44
CA PRO A 43 -19.30 12.80 33.07
C PRO A 43 -18.48 12.82 34.36
N ALA A 44 -19.00 12.22 35.44
CA ALA A 44 -18.35 12.24 36.76
C ALA A 44 -16.89 11.77 36.73
N ALA A 45 -16.53 10.88 35.81
CA ALA A 45 -15.17 10.41 35.60
C ALA A 45 -14.20 11.52 35.14
N LEU A 46 -14.66 12.45 34.29
CA LEU A 46 -13.84 13.58 33.84
C LEU A 46 -13.60 14.57 34.97
N LEU A 47 -14.62 14.85 35.79
CA LEU A 47 -14.48 15.71 36.97
C LEU A 47 -13.47 15.12 37.97
N ALA A 48 -13.52 13.81 38.21
CA ALA A 48 -12.56 13.13 39.07
C ALA A 48 -11.12 13.21 38.51
N ALA A 49 -10.94 13.10 37.19
CA ALA A 49 -9.63 13.22 36.55
C ALA A 49 -9.06 14.66 36.68
N ILE A 50 -9.90 15.69 36.53
CA ILE A 50 -9.49 17.09 36.68
C ILE A 50 -9.07 17.38 38.13
N ASP A 51 -9.83 16.91 39.12
CA ASP A 51 -9.49 17.08 40.54
C ASP A 51 -8.17 16.41 40.90
N GLN A 52 -7.90 15.24 40.30
CA GLN A 52 -6.64 14.54 40.50
C GLN A 52 -5.47 15.29 39.86
N LEU A 53 -5.63 15.78 38.63
CA LEU A 53 -4.59 16.56 37.95
C LEU A 53 -4.26 17.87 38.69
N ALA A 54 -5.28 18.55 39.22
CA ALA A 54 -5.10 19.77 40.03
C ALA A 54 -4.35 19.49 41.34
N SER A 55 -4.60 18.32 41.94
CA SER A 55 -3.92 17.87 43.15
C SER A 55 -2.46 17.52 42.89
N ASP A 56 -2.17 16.89 41.74
CA ASP A 56 -0.82 16.53 41.33
C ASP A 56 0.02 17.77 41.00
N HIS A 57 -0.56 18.74 40.29
CA HIS A 57 0.15 19.97 39.94
C HIS A 57 0.45 20.87 41.15
N SER A 58 -0.40 20.84 42.17
CA SER A 58 -0.19 21.55 43.43
C SER A 58 0.97 20.96 44.26
N ASN A 59 1.34 19.70 44.02
CA ASN A 59 2.45 19.03 44.69
C ASN A 59 3.80 19.23 43.97
N GLU A 60 3.82 19.60 42.69
CA GLU A 60 5.06 19.78 41.93
C GLU A 60 5.69 21.18 42.03
N GLN A 61 4.98 22.18 42.56
CA GLN A 61 5.57 23.52 42.77
C GLN A 61 6.39 23.61 44.07
N ALA A 62 7.49 22.86 44.14
CA ALA A 62 8.64 23.20 44.98
C ALA A 62 9.70 23.93 44.13
N PRO A 63 10.29 25.06 44.58
CA PRO A 63 11.11 25.90 43.74
C PRO A 63 12.47 25.26 43.42
N GLN A 64 12.69 24.93 42.14
CA GLN A 64 13.99 24.51 41.61
C GLN A 64 14.92 25.72 41.35
N PRO A 65 16.25 25.58 41.52
CA PRO A 65 17.20 26.69 41.40
C PRO A 65 17.45 27.07 39.93
N ARG A 66 17.48 28.37 39.64
CA ARG A 66 17.79 28.91 38.31
C ARG A 66 19.25 28.64 37.91
N VAL A 67 19.45 27.91 36.82
CA VAL A 67 20.75 27.78 36.13
C VAL A 67 20.84 28.83 35.02
N HIS A 68 21.93 29.60 35.03
CA HIS A 68 22.29 30.61 34.03
C HIS A 68 22.84 29.95 32.76
N VAL A 69 22.33 30.35 31.59
CA VAL A 69 22.89 29.98 30.27
C VAL A 69 23.51 31.23 29.62
N PRO A 70 24.75 31.19 29.11
CA PRO A 70 25.40 32.33 28.45
C PRO A 70 24.92 32.51 27.00
N ARG A 71 24.80 33.79 26.59
CA ARG A 71 24.51 34.26 25.22
C ARG A 71 25.75 34.28 24.31
N GLY A 72 25.56 33.88 23.05
CA GLY A 72 26.43 34.13 21.88
C GLY A 72 26.15 33.03 20.85
N PHE A 73 25.71 33.28 19.62
CA PHE A 73 26.42 33.99 18.56
C PHE A 73 25.47 34.65 17.54
N ALA A 74 26.04 35.60 16.81
CA ALA A 74 25.36 36.55 15.91
C ALA A 74 25.00 35.96 14.54
N SER A 75 23.84 36.39 14.06
CA SER A 75 23.28 36.23 12.72
C SER A 75 24.08 36.97 11.65
N ALA A 76 24.40 36.31 10.53
CA ALA A 76 24.91 36.93 9.31
C ALA A 76 23.79 37.02 8.25
N ASN A 77 23.50 38.25 7.79
CA ASN A 77 22.52 38.54 6.74
C ASN A 77 23.03 38.16 5.33
N PRO A 78 22.14 37.78 4.39
CA PRO A 78 22.49 37.53 2.99
C PRO A 78 22.49 38.82 2.13
N PRO A 79 23.26 38.87 1.02
CA PRO A 79 23.27 40.01 0.10
C PRO A 79 22.12 39.97 -0.94
N PRO A 80 21.74 41.13 -1.52
CA PRO A 80 20.50 41.30 -2.28
C PRO A 80 20.59 40.94 -3.78
N ALA A 81 19.41 40.62 -4.32
CA ALA A 81 19.13 40.28 -5.70
C ALA A 81 19.41 41.41 -6.71
N GLN A 82 19.88 41.04 -7.90
CA GLN A 82 19.94 41.91 -9.08
C GLN A 82 18.94 41.46 -10.15
N SER A 83 18.09 42.41 -10.53
CA SER A 83 17.13 42.37 -11.64
C SER A 83 17.80 42.72 -12.97
N GLY A 84 17.39 42.08 -14.06
CA GLY A 84 17.72 42.47 -15.44
C GLY A 84 16.69 41.96 -16.46
N PRO A 85 16.16 42.81 -17.37
CA PRO A 85 15.02 42.49 -18.24
C PRO A 85 15.45 41.98 -19.63
N GLY A 86 14.61 41.15 -20.27
CA GLY A 86 14.86 40.62 -21.62
C GLY A 86 13.58 40.35 -22.41
N THR A 87 13.42 41.10 -23.49
CA THR A 87 12.26 41.23 -24.38
C THR A 87 12.11 40.14 -25.45
N GLY A 88 10.88 39.65 -25.65
CA GLY A 88 10.17 39.57 -26.94
C GLY A 88 10.50 38.46 -27.97
N LYS A 89 9.47 37.73 -28.44
CA LYS A 89 8.90 37.86 -29.81
C LYS A 89 7.82 36.80 -30.11
N HIS A 90 6.70 37.29 -30.66
CA HIS A 90 5.63 36.54 -31.30
C HIS A 90 6.08 35.78 -32.56
N ARG A 91 5.49 34.60 -32.82
CA ARG A 91 5.36 34.06 -34.18
C ARG A 91 4.04 33.29 -34.37
N HIS A 92 3.47 33.54 -35.55
CA HIS A 92 2.15 33.13 -36.01
C HIS A 92 2.01 31.65 -36.37
N LEU A 93 0.78 31.17 -36.19
CA LEU A 93 0.18 29.95 -36.71
C LEU A 93 0.06 29.97 -38.25
N LEU A 94 0.28 28.83 -38.90
CA LEU A 94 -0.51 28.36 -40.05
C LEU A 94 -0.51 26.81 -40.10
N PRO A 95 -1.62 26.16 -40.52
CA PRO A 95 -1.79 24.70 -40.54
C PRO A 95 -1.57 24.11 -41.95
N SER A 96 -1.08 22.87 -42.09
CA SER A 96 -1.42 22.03 -43.27
C SER A 96 -0.95 20.55 -43.16
N LEU A 97 -1.73 19.67 -43.80
CA LEU A 97 -1.38 18.34 -44.36
C LEU A 97 -1.54 17.04 -43.53
N ALA A 98 -2.61 16.90 -42.73
CA ALA A 98 -2.95 15.59 -42.11
C ALA A 98 -4.24 14.92 -42.62
N GLN A 99 -4.95 15.48 -43.63
CA GLN A 99 -6.32 15.06 -43.96
C GLN A 99 -6.51 14.33 -45.30
N LYS A 100 -5.44 13.98 -46.02
CA LYS A 100 -5.53 13.28 -47.33
C LYS A 100 -5.12 11.79 -47.32
N ARG A 101 -4.83 11.21 -46.16
CA ARG A 101 -4.47 9.77 -46.06
C ARG A 101 -5.64 8.84 -45.69
N TRP A 102 -6.81 9.38 -45.35
CA TRP A 102 -7.90 8.58 -44.78
C TRP A 102 -8.85 7.91 -45.80
N LEU A 103 -8.86 8.33 -47.07
CA LEU A 103 -9.82 7.79 -48.06
C LEU A 103 -9.33 6.61 -48.91
N ARG A 104 -8.09 6.13 -48.73
CA ARG A 104 -7.56 4.99 -49.50
C ARG A 104 -7.61 3.65 -48.75
N GLN A 105 -7.73 3.67 -47.41
CA GLN A 105 -7.70 2.46 -46.59
C GLN A 105 -9.09 1.80 -46.39
N SER A 106 -10.19 2.48 -46.72
CA SER A 106 -11.54 1.94 -46.49
C SER A 106 -12.01 0.96 -47.57
N THR A 107 -11.45 1.00 -48.79
CA THR A 107 -11.85 0.11 -49.89
C THR A 107 -11.17 -1.27 -49.86
N GLU A 108 -10.02 -1.41 -49.20
CA GLU A 108 -9.33 -2.71 -49.08
C GLU A 108 -9.94 -3.60 -47.97
N LEU A 109 -10.55 -2.97 -46.96
CA LEU A 109 -11.14 -3.67 -45.82
C LEU A 109 -12.47 -4.36 -46.16
N ALA A 110 -13.23 -3.81 -47.12
CA ALA A 110 -14.49 -4.40 -47.59
C ALA A 110 -14.28 -5.66 -48.44
N ALA A 111 -13.15 -5.80 -49.13
CA ALA A 111 -12.83 -6.98 -49.94
C ALA A 111 -12.37 -8.18 -49.10
N GLY A 112 -11.72 -7.95 -47.96
CA GLY A 112 -11.26 -9.02 -47.05
C GLY A 112 -12.40 -9.72 -46.30
N ILE A 113 -13.46 -9.00 -45.96
CA ILE A 113 -14.60 -9.55 -45.20
C ILE A 113 -15.43 -10.53 -46.04
N LEU A 114 -15.54 -10.30 -47.36
CA LEU A 114 -16.30 -11.19 -48.24
C LEU A 114 -15.62 -12.55 -48.47
N ALA A 115 -14.28 -12.60 -48.42
CA ALA A 115 -13.51 -13.85 -48.58
C ALA A 115 -13.58 -14.74 -47.34
N LEU A 116 -13.73 -14.16 -46.16
CA LEU A 116 -13.76 -14.86 -44.87
C LEU A 116 -15.10 -15.58 -44.63
N VAL A 117 -16.20 -15.03 -45.14
CA VAL A 117 -17.54 -15.66 -45.07
C VAL A 117 -17.64 -16.88 -45.99
N LEU A 118 -16.91 -16.92 -47.10
CA LEU A 118 -16.91 -18.07 -48.01
C LEU A 118 -16.06 -19.24 -47.49
N PHE A 119 -15.05 -18.98 -46.65
CA PHE A 119 -14.20 -20.03 -46.07
C PHE A 119 -14.83 -20.71 -44.84
N ALA A 120 -15.66 -19.99 -44.08
CA ALA A 120 -16.32 -20.54 -42.88
C ALA A 120 -17.43 -21.56 -43.22
N GLY A 121 -18.00 -21.52 -44.43
CA GLY A 121 -19.05 -22.44 -44.86
C GLY A 121 -18.58 -23.87 -45.20
N LEU A 122 -17.26 -24.10 -45.33
CA LEU A 122 -16.73 -25.36 -45.84
C LEU A 122 -16.14 -26.28 -44.76
N PHE A 123 -16.05 -25.82 -43.50
CA PHE A 123 -15.39 -26.56 -42.41
C PHE A 123 -16.35 -27.29 -41.45
N VAL A 124 -17.67 -27.13 -41.62
CA VAL A 124 -18.69 -27.71 -40.71
C VAL A 124 -19.11 -29.15 -41.09
N THR A 125 -18.60 -29.71 -42.20
CA THR A 125 -19.06 -31.02 -42.70
C THR A 125 -18.13 -32.21 -42.42
N LEU A 126 -17.05 -32.03 -41.65
CA LEU A 126 -16.08 -33.10 -41.37
C LEU A 126 -15.65 -33.04 -39.91
N LEU A 127 -16.33 -33.78 -39.03
CA LEU A 127 -15.78 -34.55 -37.89
C LEU A 127 -16.91 -34.90 -36.91
N SER A 128 -17.58 -36.02 -37.18
CA SER A 128 -18.31 -36.77 -36.14
C SER A 128 -17.98 -38.24 -36.32
N HIS A 129 -17.00 -38.77 -35.56
CA HIS A 129 -16.94 -40.20 -35.23
C HIS A 129 -15.80 -40.57 -34.24
N THR A 130 -16.14 -41.54 -33.37
CA THR A 130 -15.32 -42.32 -32.42
C THR A 130 -14.92 -41.62 -31.11
N GLY A 131 -14.97 -42.23 -29.93
CA GLY A 131 -15.32 -43.58 -29.50
C GLY A 131 -14.89 -43.77 -28.03
N SER A 132 -15.76 -44.37 -27.22
CA SER A 132 -15.57 -44.77 -25.81
C SER A 132 -14.52 -45.87 -25.65
N LEU A 133 -13.83 -45.95 -24.50
CA LEU A 133 -13.49 -47.21 -23.81
C LEU A 133 -12.94 -46.99 -22.38
N SER A 134 -13.48 -47.76 -21.44
CA SER A 134 -13.09 -47.88 -20.03
C SER A 134 -12.02 -48.97 -19.83
N GLY A 135 -11.22 -48.87 -18.76
CA GLY A 135 -10.34 -49.97 -18.32
C GLY A 135 -9.74 -49.76 -16.92
N THR A 136 -10.23 -50.53 -15.95
CA THR A 136 -9.73 -50.72 -14.59
C THR A 136 -8.63 -51.78 -14.52
N THR A 137 -7.57 -51.57 -13.72
CA THR A 137 -6.90 -52.63 -12.92
C THR A 137 -5.87 -52.05 -11.93
N GLU A 138 -5.90 -52.59 -10.71
CA GLU A 138 -4.90 -52.54 -9.61
C GLU A 138 -4.81 -54.00 -9.06
N PRO A 139 -3.91 -54.39 -8.12
CA PRO A 139 -2.79 -53.67 -7.49
C PRO A 139 -1.49 -54.53 -7.32
N GLY A 140 -0.41 -53.92 -6.81
CA GLY A 140 0.78 -54.65 -6.36
C GLY A 140 1.83 -53.85 -5.58
N ALA A 141 1.92 -54.17 -4.28
CA ALA A 141 3.07 -54.13 -3.36
C ALA A 141 3.67 -52.79 -2.82
N GLN A 142 3.53 -52.65 -1.50
CA GLN A 142 4.22 -51.72 -0.58
C GLN A 142 5.75 -51.91 -0.51
N PRO A 143 6.47 -50.83 -0.15
CA PRO A 143 7.23 -50.87 1.10
C PRO A 143 7.00 -49.63 1.99
N THR A 144 6.99 -49.86 3.30
CA THR A 144 6.81 -48.88 4.38
C THR A 144 8.04 -47.98 4.54
N PRO A 145 7.84 -46.67 4.79
CA PRO A 145 8.59 -46.01 5.85
C PRO A 145 7.72 -45.12 6.76
N ALA A 146 8.32 -44.78 7.90
CA ALA A 146 7.76 -44.12 9.08
C ALA A 146 6.72 -43.01 8.83
N THR A 147 5.53 -43.17 9.42
CA THR A 147 4.49 -42.15 9.53
C THR A 147 4.86 -41.16 10.65
N LEU A 148 5.33 -39.97 10.25
CA LEU A 148 5.02 -38.75 11.00
C LEU A 148 3.61 -38.34 10.56
N ASP A 149 2.63 -38.49 11.45
CA ASP A 149 1.26 -37.98 11.25
C ASP A 149 1.28 -36.44 11.30
N ALA A 150 1.81 -35.81 10.25
CA ALA A 150 1.45 -34.45 9.92
C ALA A 150 0.05 -34.54 9.29
N THR A 151 -0.99 -34.26 10.08
CA THR A 151 -2.33 -34.09 9.54
C THR A 151 -2.24 -33.02 8.45
N PRO A 152 -2.55 -33.33 7.17
CA PRO A 152 -2.49 -32.32 6.12
C PRO A 152 -3.40 -31.17 6.53
N THR A 153 -2.81 -29.98 6.68
CA THR A 153 -3.55 -28.76 7.01
C THR A 153 -4.63 -28.60 5.96
N ALA A 154 -5.86 -28.39 6.39
CA ALA A 154 -6.95 -28.13 5.47
C ALA A 154 -6.54 -26.99 4.52
N PRO A 155 -6.81 -27.13 3.21
CA PRO A 155 -6.50 -26.10 2.23
C PRO A 155 -7.13 -24.78 2.69
N LYS A 156 -6.33 -23.70 2.74
CA LYS A 156 -6.86 -22.36 3.04
C LYS A 156 -7.95 -22.01 2.04
N SER A 157 -9.09 -21.53 2.53
CA SER A 157 -10.15 -20.92 1.73
C SER A 157 -9.78 -19.47 1.42
N ALA A 158 -10.35 -18.89 0.35
CA ALA A 158 -10.16 -17.47 0.06
C ALA A 158 -10.79 -16.57 1.13
N LEU A 159 -11.75 -17.11 1.89
CA LEU A 159 -12.34 -16.46 3.05
C LEU A 159 -11.33 -16.30 4.20
N ASP A 160 -10.34 -17.19 4.30
CA ASP A 160 -9.38 -17.19 5.42
C ASP A 160 -8.36 -16.04 5.31
N PHE A 161 -8.41 -15.24 4.25
CA PHE A 161 -7.59 -14.04 4.11
C PHE A 161 -8.23 -12.76 4.66
N ASP A 162 -9.51 -12.81 5.05
CA ASP A 162 -10.22 -11.69 5.66
C ASP A 162 -11.07 -12.22 6.83
N PRO A 163 -10.58 -12.12 8.08
CA PRO A 163 -11.24 -12.69 9.24
C PRO A 163 -12.66 -12.17 9.47
N ASP A 164 -12.94 -10.91 9.12
CA ASP A 164 -14.26 -10.32 9.26
C ASP A 164 -15.23 -10.91 8.23
N VAL A 165 -14.79 -11.07 6.99
CA VAL A 165 -15.57 -11.74 5.94
C VAL A 165 -15.77 -13.22 6.27
N ARG A 166 -14.74 -13.90 6.82
CA ARG A 166 -14.84 -15.27 7.30
C ARG A 166 -15.92 -15.41 8.38
N ASN A 167 -15.88 -14.53 9.38
CA ASN A 167 -16.89 -14.51 10.44
C ASN A 167 -18.29 -14.22 9.87
N ALA A 168 -18.44 -13.27 8.94
CA ALA A 168 -19.71 -12.99 8.27
C ALA A 168 -20.24 -14.20 7.47
N TYR A 169 -19.34 -14.98 6.85
CA TYR A 169 -19.69 -16.23 6.18
C TYR A 169 -20.15 -17.29 7.17
N ASP A 170 -19.36 -17.56 8.22
CA ASP A 170 -19.64 -18.61 9.21
C ASP A 170 -20.90 -18.31 10.05
N THR A 171 -21.20 -17.04 10.29
CA THR A 171 -22.42 -16.59 10.99
C THR A 171 -23.65 -16.45 10.08
N GLY A 172 -23.47 -16.60 8.76
CA GLY A 172 -24.56 -16.52 7.79
C GLY A 172 -25.12 -15.11 7.55
N LEU A 173 -24.31 -14.07 7.77
CA LEU A 173 -24.70 -12.67 7.53
C LEU A 173 -24.84 -12.34 6.03
N GLY A 174 -24.14 -13.07 5.16
CA GLY A 174 -24.30 -12.93 3.71
C GLY A 174 -25.39 -13.82 3.11
N LYS A 175 -25.54 -13.74 1.79
CA LYS A 175 -26.52 -14.49 1.01
C LYS A 175 -25.83 -15.59 0.21
N LYS A 176 -26.28 -16.84 0.38
CA LYS A 176 -25.92 -17.93 -0.52
C LYS A 176 -26.55 -17.70 -1.90
N LEU A 177 -25.73 -17.72 -2.94
CA LEU A 177 -26.15 -17.43 -4.31
C LEU A 177 -26.43 -18.72 -5.09
N ASN A 178 -25.55 -19.72 -4.99
CA ASN A 178 -25.63 -21.00 -5.70
C ASN A 178 -25.88 -20.86 -7.21
N LEU A 179 -25.25 -19.86 -7.84
CA LEU A 179 -25.35 -19.62 -9.28
C LEU A 179 -24.12 -20.22 -9.94
N ALA A 180 -24.28 -20.93 -11.06
CA ALA A 180 -23.16 -21.52 -11.78
C ALA A 180 -23.33 -21.39 -13.30
N GLN A 181 -22.22 -21.18 -14.00
CA GLN A 181 -22.14 -21.19 -15.46
C GLN A 181 -20.90 -21.96 -15.90
N SER A 182 -21.01 -22.68 -17.02
CA SER A 182 -19.89 -23.47 -17.56
C SER A 182 -19.59 -23.13 -19.01
N ALA A 183 -18.31 -23.08 -19.36
CA ALA A 183 -17.83 -22.92 -20.73
C ALA A 183 -16.54 -23.74 -20.91
N GLU A 184 -16.44 -24.51 -22.00
CA GLU A 184 -15.27 -25.34 -22.33
C GLU A 184 -14.82 -26.28 -21.17
N GLY A 185 -15.79 -26.77 -20.39
CA GLY A 185 -15.56 -27.65 -19.25
C GLY A 185 -15.06 -26.95 -17.97
N PHE A 186 -14.86 -25.63 -18.01
CA PHE A 186 -14.68 -24.81 -16.81
C PHE A 186 -16.04 -24.44 -16.25
N THR A 187 -16.18 -24.45 -14.92
CA THR A 187 -17.40 -24.03 -14.23
C THR A 187 -17.07 -22.93 -13.24
N VAL A 188 -17.69 -21.77 -13.42
CA VAL A 188 -17.64 -20.65 -12.47
C VAL A 188 -18.91 -20.71 -11.62
N SER A 189 -18.77 -20.76 -10.30
CA SER A 189 -19.89 -20.80 -9.37
C SER A 189 -19.81 -19.63 -8.37
N LEU A 190 -20.82 -18.77 -8.33
CA LEU A 190 -21.00 -17.78 -7.26
C LEU A 190 -21.71 -18.47 -6.11
N GLU A 191 -21.00 -18.65 -5.01
CA GLU A 191 -21.50 -19.42 -3.87
C GLU A 191 -22.12 -18.53 -2.80
N TRP A 192 -21.50 -17.38 -2.52
CA TRP A 192 -21.91 -16.49 -1.45
C TRP A 192 -21.52 -15.05 -1.76
N ALA A 193 -22.32 -14.11 -1.28
CA ALA A 193 -21.95 -12.70 -1.31
C ALA A 193 -22.51 -11.96 -0.09
N PHE A 194 -21.84 -10.89 0.29
CA PHE A 194 -22.15 -10.12 1.49
C PHE A 194 -21.90 -8.65 1.22
N ALA A 195 -22.73 -7.79 1.80
CA ALA A 195 -22.57 -6.36 1.69
C ALA A 195 -22.69 -5.75 3.08
N GLN A 196 -21.68 -4.97 3.45
CA GLN A 196 -21.62 -4.26 4.72
C GLN A 196 -20.94 -2.92 4.51
N ASP A 197 -21.55 -1.88 5.08
CA ASP A 197 -21.07 -0.51 4.97
C ASP A 197 -20.99 -0.09 3.49
N HIS A 198 -19.82 0.25 2.97
CA HIS A 198 -19.59 0.53 1.55
C HIS A 198 -18.91 -0.63 0.80
N TRP A 199 -18.77 -1.81 1.42
CA TRP A 199 -18.08 -2.95 0.83
C TRP A 199 -19.03 -4.05 0.38
N ILE A 200 -18.77 -4.62 -0.79
CA ILE A 200 -19.44 -5.82 -1.29
C ILE A 200 -18.40 -6.90 -1.55
N TYR A 201 -18.61 -8.07 -0.95
CA TYR A 201 -17.76 -9.23 -1.07
C TYR A 201 -18.48 -10.31 -1.89
N VAL A 202 -17.81 -10.84 -2.91
CA VAL A 202 -18.32 -11.94 -3.74
C VAL A 202 -17.36 -13.12 -3.64
N TYR A 203 -17.84 -14.21 -3.05
CA TYR A 203 -17.13 -15.48 -2.96
C TYR A 203 -17.59 -16.41 -4.09
N TYR A 204 -16.65 -16.80 -4.93
CA TYR A 204 -16.91 -17.68 -6.07
C TYR A 204 -15.83 -18.74 -6.22
N THR A 205 -16.18 -19.83 -6.89
CA THR A 205 -15.27 -20.92 -7.21
C THR A 205 -15.13 -21.09 -8.71
N ILE A 206 -13.95 -21.55 -9.14
CA ILE A 206 -13.70 -21.98 -10.52
C ILE A 206 -13.23 -23.42 -10.49
N THR A 207 -14.05 -24.31 -11.03
CA THR A 207 -13.74 -25.73 -11.20
C THR A 207 -13.22 -25.94 -12.61
N VAL A 208 -12.04 -26.55 -12.74
CA VAL A 208 -11.43 -26.81 -14.06
C VAL A 208 -11.83 -28.19 -14.61
N PRO A 209 -11.77 -28.38 -15.95
CA PRO A 209 -12.09 -29.67 -16.57
C PRO A 209 -11.25 -30.82 -16.00
N SER A 210 -11.86 -31.99 -15.86
CA SER A 210 -11.14 -33.19 -15.42
C SER A 210 -10.09 -33.64 -16.44
N GLY A 211 -8.97 -34.19 -15.95
CA GLY A 211 -7.95 -34.82 -16.80
C GLY A 211 -6.89 -33.89 -17.37
N LYS A 212 -6.94 -32.59 -17.04
CA LYS A 212 -5.90 -31.61 -17.35
C LYS A 212 -5.50 -30.86 -16.09
N ALA A 213 -4.21 -30.58 -15.96
CA ALA A 213 -3.71 -29.65 -14.96
C ALA A 213 -3.78 -28.23 -15.52
N PHE A 214 -4.20 -27.28 -14.69
CA PHE A 214 -4.18 -25.87 -15.02
C PHE A 214 -3.50 -25.11 -13.87
N SER A 215 -3.09 -23.88 -14.13
CA SER A 215 -2.56 -22.99 -13.11
C SER A 215 -3.08 -21.58 -13.39
N ASN A 216 -3.16 -20.76 -12.34
CA ASN A 216 -3.55 -19.35 -12.42
C ASN A 216 -4.88 -19.13 -13.16
N VAL A 217 -5.93 -19.83 -12.76
CA VAL A 217 -7.25 -19.79 -13.41
C VAL A 217 -8.07 -18.66 -12.80
N GLU A 218 -8.31 -17.55 -13.50
CA GLU A 218 -9.03 -16.38 -12.97
C GLU A 218 -10.04 -15.80 -13.98
N LEU A 219 -11.00 -15.01 -13.52
CA LEU A 219 -11.96 -14.30 -14.39
C LEU A 219 -11.25 -13.14 -15.11
N LEU A 220 -11.34 -13.10 -16.45
CA LEU A 220 -10.81 -11.98 -17.24
C LEU A 220 -11.67 -10.75 -17.04
N LYS A 221 -11.05 -9.59 -16.78
CA LYS A 221 -11.73 -8.27 -16.77
C LYS A 221 -13.06 -8.29 -16.02
N LEU A 222 -13.04 -8.83 -14.80
CA LEU A 222 -14.23 -8.90 -13.95
C LEU A 222 -14.84 -7.51 -13.79
N LYS A 223 -16.10 -7.36 -14.23
CA LYS A 223 -16.86 -6.12 -14.13
C LYS A 223 -18.11 -6.41 -13.31
N VAL A 224 -18.35 -5.62 -12.27
CA VAL A 224 -19.60 -5.67 -11.51
C VAL A 224 -20.30 -4.34 -11.64
N THR A 225 -21.58 -4.34 -12.01
CA THR A 225 -22.42 -3.14 -12.04
C THR A 225 -23.59 -3.28 -11.09
N ASP A 226 -24.09 -2.15 -10.57
CA ASP A 226 -25.34 -2.12 -9.83
C ASP A 226 -26.57 -2.12 -10.77
N GLY A 227 -27.77 -2.05 -10.18
CA GLY A 227 -29.04 -2.00 -10.92
C GLY A 227 -29.25 -0.71 -11.73
N GLU A 228 -28.46 0.33 -11.50
CA GLU A 228 -28.46 1.57 -12.27
C GLU A 228 -27.42 1.57 -13.40
N GLY A 229 -26.57 0.53 -13.44
CA GLY A 229 -25.49 0.39 -14.41
C GLY A 229 -24.17 1.03 -14.01
N ASN A 230 -24.06 1.55 -12.77
CA ASN A 230 -22.81 2.08 -12.25
C ASN A 230 -21.82 0.93 -12.04
N VAL A 231 -20.58 1.10 -12.48
CA VAL A 231 -19.52 0.10 -12.27
C VAL A 231 -18.99 0.22 -10.85
N LEU A 232 -18.98 -0.88 -10.11
CA LEU A 232 -18.39 -0.95 -8.78
C LEU A 232 -16.89 -1.27 -8.90
N PRO A 233 -15.98 -0.38 -8.45
CA PRO A 233 -14.54 -0.63 -8.51
C PRO A 233 -14.17 -1.87 -7.69
N ALA A 234 -13.44 -2.81 -8.29
CA ALA A 234 -12.83 -3.90 -7.54
C ALA A 234 -11.57 -3.39 -6.83
N ARG A 235 -11.49 -3.53 -5.51
CA ARG A 235 -10.32 -3.12 -4.70
C ARG A 235 -9.35 -4.27 -4.41
N GLY A 236 -9.69 -5.48 -4.86
CA GLY A 236 -8.84 -6.64 -4.68
C GLY A 236 -9.58 -7.95 -4.94
N GLY A 237 -8.79 -8.99 -5.17
CA GLY A 237 -9.24 -10.36 -5.31
C GLY A 237 -8.21 -11.30 -4.69
N MET A 238 -8.65 -12.22 -3.84
CA MET A 238 -7.78 -13.21 -3.22
C MET A 238 -8.18 -14.59 -3.70
N GLY A 239 -7.21 -15.36 -4.18
CA GLY A 239 -7.39 -16.73 -4.61
C GLY A 239 -6.70 -17.68 -3.64
N ALA A 240 -7.39 -18.75 -3.23
CA ALA A 240 -6.81 -19.76 -2.35
C ALA A 240 -6.94 -21.16 -2.94
N GLY A 241 -5.83 -21.92 -2.85
CA GLY A 241 -5.78 -23.38 -2.88
C GLY A 241 -6.26 -24.10 -4.15
N TRP A 242 -5.76 -25.33 -4.33
CA TRP A 242 -6.23 -26.31 -5.33
C TRP A 242 -6.71 -27.61 -4.67
N PRO A 243 -7.53 -27.58 -3.60
CA PRO A 243 -8.17 -28.82 -3.20
C PRO A 243 -9.15 -29.21 -4.31
N ASP A 244 -8.92 -30.39 -4.89
CA ASP A 244 -9.88 -31.02 -5.78
C ASP A 244 -10.15 -30.30 -7.12
N ARG A 245 -9.17 -29.57 -7.65
CA ARG A 245 -9.27 -28.84 -8.94
C ARG A 245 -10.27 -27.68 -8.94
N THR A 246 -10.66 -27.23 -7.76
CA THR A 246 -11.47 -26.03 -7.58
C THR A 246 -10.59 -24.96 -6.95
N ARG A 247 -10.58 -23.77 -7.57
CA ARG A 247 -10.04 -22.56 -6.95
C ARG A 247 -11.15 -21.79 -6.29
N ASN A 248 -10.88 -21.28 -5.09
CA ASN A 248 -11.77 -20.39 -4.38
C ASN A 248 -11.26 -18.97 -4.56
N TYR A 249 -12.17 -18.02 -4.74
CA TYR A 249 -11.88 -16.61 -4.90
C TYR A 249 -12.80 -15.76 -4.05
N LEU A 250 -12.25 -14.68 -3.51
CA LEU A 250 -12.99 -13.63 -2.82
C LEU A 250 -12.66 -12.29 -3.48
N THR A 251 -13.66 -11.65 -4.10
CA THR A 251 -13.54 -10.29 -4.68
C THR A 251 -14.16 -9.27 -3.75
N LYS A 252 -13.44 -8.18 -3.48
CA LYS A 252 -13.90 -7.01 -2.73
C LYS A 252 -14.21 -5.85 -3.67
N LEU A 253 -15.43 -5.32 -3.59
CA LEU A 253 -15.96 -4.26 -4.44
C LEU A 253 -16.32 -3.05 -3.57
N ASP A 254 -15.99 -1.86 -4.06
CA ASP A 254 -16.35 -0.59 -3.43
C ASP A 254 -17.71 -0.10 -3.94
N ALA A 255 -18.63 0.13 -3.00
CA ALA A 255 -19.97 0.64 -3.25
C ALA A 255 -20.16 2.06 -2.66
N SER A 256 -19.08 2.76 -2.30
CA SER A 256 -19.12 4.12 -1.73
C SER A 256 -19.83 5.13 -2.62
N ASP A 257 -19.66 4.98 -3.94
CA ASP A 257 -20.20 5.90 -4.94
C ASP A 257 -21.61 5.51 -5.40
N THR A 258 -22.18 4.44 -4.82
CA THR A 258 -23.54 4.02 -5.17
C THR A 258 -24.57 4.96 -4.53
N SER A 259 -25.54 5.40 -5.33
CA SER A 259 -26.72 6.14 -4.87
C SER A 259 -27.68 5.27 -4.04
N VAL A 260 -27.36 3.98 -3.88
CA VAL A 260 -28.23 2.95 -3.34
C VAL A 260 -28.47 3.22 -1.86
N GLN A 261 -29.69 3.63 -1.54
CA GLN A 261 -30.15 3.75 -0.16
C GLN A 261 -30.21 2.37 0.51
N ALA A 262 -30.21 2.35 1.85
CA ALA A 262 -30.41 1.13 2.61
C ALA A 262 -31.59 0.31 2.09
N GLY A 263 -31.37 -0.97 1.80
CA GLY A 263 -32.36 -1.81 1.15
C GLY A 263 -31.75 -3.01 0.45
N ILE A 264 -32.08 -3.18 -0.84
CA ILE A 264 -31.60 -4.28 -1.68
C ILE A 264 -30.79 -3.67 -2.82
N ILE A 265 -29.52 -4.06 -2.96
CA ILE A 265 -28.72 -3.75 -4.14
C ILE A 265 -28.86 -4.87 -5.16
N THR A 266 -29.16 -4.53 -6.40
CA THR A 266 -29.10 -5.44 -7.55
C THR A 266 -27.72 -5.34 -8.16
N LEU A 267 -27.09 -6.49 -8.42
CA LEU A 267 -25.73 -6.59 -8.93
C LEU A 267 -25.71 -7.46 -10.17
N HIS A 268 -24.91 -7.03 -11.13
CA HIS A 268 -24.65 -7.73 -12.38
C HIS A 268 -23.14 -7.93 -12.54
N LEU A 269 -22.69 -9.18 -12.36
CA LEU A 269 -21.30 -9.57 -12.54
C LEU A 269 -21.10 -10.10 -13.96
N GLN A 270 -20.10 -9.56 -14.67
CA GLN A 270 -19.75 -9.94 -16.02
C GLN A 270 -18.25 -10.23 -16.13
N SER A 271 -17.90 -11.26 -16.88
CA SER A 271 -16.54 -11.53 -17.32
C SER A 271 -16.56 -12.08 -18.75
N PRO A 272 -15.78 -11.53 -19.69
CA PRO A 272 -15.70 -12.04 -21.07
C PRO A 272 -15.08 -13.44 -21.18
N GLY A 273 -14.50 -14.01 -20.12
CA GLY A 273 -13.87 -15.32 -20.16
C GLY A 273 -13.02 -15.63 -18.94
N LEU A 274 -12.20 -16.67 -19.02
CA LEU A 274 -11.19 -16.99 -18.01
C LEU A 274 -9.79 -16.82 -18.60
N TRP A 275 -8.86 -16.40 -17.76
CA TRP A 275 -7.44 -16.56 -18.03
C TRP A 275 -6.95 -17.79 -17.29
N THR A 276 -6.11 -18.59 -17.93
CA THR A 276 -5.49 -19.75 -17.30
C THR A 276 -4.18 -20.08 -18.01
N THR A 277 -3.33 -20.84 -17.33
CA THR A 277 -2.13 -21.44 -17.90
C THR A 277 -2.24 -22.96 -17.86
N VAL A 278 -1.75 -23.65 -18.89
CA VAL A 278 -1.46 -25.09 -18.80
C VAL A 278 -0.01 -25.22 -18.35
N PRO A 279 0.30 -26.03 -17.32
CA PRO A 279 1.67 -26.41 -17.02
C PRO A 279 2.30 -27.01 -18.28
N GLY A 280 3.42 -26.46 -18.73
CA GLY A 280 4.23 -27.05 -19.78
C GLY A 280 4.90 -28.32 -19.28
N ASP A 281 5.59 -29.02 -20.19
CA ASP A 281 6.40 -30.19 -19.86
C ASP A 281 7.34 -29.84 -18.67
N PRO A 282 7.30 -30.57 -17.55
CA PRO A 282 8.06 -30.26 -16.34
C PRO A 282 9.58 -30.18 -16.53
N ASN A 283 10.09 -30.59 -17.70
CA ASN A 283 11.51 -30.48 -18.06
C ASN A 283 11.91 -29.10 -18.63
N GLY A 284 10.98 -28.17 -18.85
CA GLY A 284 11.26 -26.82 -19.33
C GLY A 284 11.66 -25.85 -18.20
N THR A 285 12.87 -25.28 -18.25
CA THR A 285 13.31 -24.23 -17.33
C THR A 285 12.43 -22.98 -17.41
N ALA A 286 11.86 -22.55 -16.28
CA ALA A 286 11.03 -21.36 -16.17
C ALA A 286 11.84 -20.08 -16.43
N THR A 287 11.62 -19.42 -17.57
CA THR A 287 12.04 -18.03 -17.80
C THR A 287 10.84 -17.10 -17.67
N SER A 288 11.07 -15.91 -17.09
CA SER A 288 10.08 -14.83 -16.93
C SER A 288 9.18 -14.65 -18.15
N MET A 289 7.87 -14.66 -17.93
CA MET A 289 6.86 -14.69 -19.00
C MET A 289 6.33 -13.29 -19.30
N VAL A 290 6.39 -12.86 -20.57
CA VAL A 290 5.66 -11.69 -21.07
C VAL A 290 4.42 -12.20 -21.80
N VAL A 291 3.23 -11.85 -21.32
CA VAL A 291 1.95 -12.24 -21.93
C VAL A 291 1.63 -11.25 -23.06
N PRO A 292 1.53 -11.68 -24.33
CA PRO A 292 1.09 -10.80 -25.41
C PRO A 292 -0.42 -10.54 -25.31
N TYR A 293 -0.82 -9.27 -25.33
CA TYR A 293 -2.22 -8.85 -25.38
C TYR A 293 -2.63 -8.48 -26.80
N GLY A 294 -3.85 -8.87 -27.18
CA GLY A 294 -4.48 -8.51 -28.44
C GLY A 294 -4.97 -7.06 -28.43
N PRO A 295 -5.44 -6.55 -29.58
CA PRO A 295 -5.98 -5.19 -29.67
C PRO A 295 -7.25 -4.96 -28.83
N ASP A 296 -7.92 -6.02 -28.39
CA ASP A 296 -9.04 -6.02 -27.44
C ASP A 296 -8.59 -6.06 -25.96
N GLY A 297 -7.27 -6.06 -25.72
CA GLY A 297 -6.66 -6.22 -24.41
C GLY A 297 -6.92 -7.59 -23.78
N LEU A 298 -7.28 -8.61 -24.57
CA LEU A 298 -7.32 -10.00 -24.11
C LEU A 298 -5.97 -10.67 -24.39
N PRO A 299 -5.50 -11.60 -23.55
CA PRO A 299 -4.30 -12.36 -23.84
C PRO A 299 -4.48 -13.13 -25.17
N VAL A 300 -3.56 -12.94 -26.12
CA VAL A 300 -3.57 -13.67 -27.38
C VAL A 300 -3.13 -15.10 -27.08
N SER A 301 -3.98 -16.08 -27.42
CA SER A 301 -3.60 -17.48 -27.36
C SER A 301 -2.42 -17.73 -28.30
N GLY A 302 -1.24 -17.95 -27.75
CA GLY A 302 -0.03 -18.20 -28.54
C GLY A 302 0.99 -18.94 -27.70
N CYS A 303 0.97 -20.26 -27.71
CA CYS A 303 2.08 -21.04 -27.17
C CYS A 303 3.25 -20.93 -28.15
N GLN A 304 4.38 -20.38 -27.70
CA GLN A 304 5.63 -20.64 -28.41
C GLN A 304 6.08 -22.07 -28.07
N PRO A 305 6.58 -22.86 -29.05
CA PRO A 305 7.27 -24.12 -28.75
C PRO A 305 8.36 -23.84 -27.70
N ASN A 306 8.39 -24.61 -26.61
CA ASN A 306 9.31 -24.50 -25.47
C ASN A 306 8.95 -23.48 -24.37
N GLN A 307 7.75 -22.88 -24.36
CA GLN A 307 7.32 -22.15 -23.17
C GLN A 307 6.87 -23.10 -22.04
N PRO A 308 7.38 -22.92 -20.80
CA PRO A 308 7.11 -23.80 -19.67
C PRO A 308 5.71 -23.65 -19.09
N THR A 309 4.98 -22.61 -19.47
CA THR A 309 3.53 -22.50 -19.29
C THR A 309 2.94 -21.91 -20.57
N CYS A 310 1.74 -22.33 -20.95
CA CYS A 310 1.04 -21.68 -22.07
C CYS A 310 -0.19 -20.94 -21.55
N PRO A 311 -0.17 -19.58 -21.55
CA PRO A 311 -1.37 -18.81 -21.25
C PRO A 311 -2.37 -18.98 -22.38
N PHE A 312 -3.63 -19.24 -22.02
CA PHE A 312 -4.73 -19.20 -22.96
C PHE A 312 -5.99 -18.67 -22.28
N SER A 313 -6.87 -18.11 -23.11
CA SER A 313 -8.15 -17.56 -22.66
C SER A 313 -9.26 -18.58 -22.94
N VAL A 314 -10.10 -18.85 -21.95
CA VAL A 314 -11.35 -19.59 -22.14
C VAL A 314 -12.43 -18.57 -22.48
N PRO A 315 -13.07 -18.63 -23.66
CA PRO A 315 -14.10 -17.68 -24.03
C PRO A 315 -15.32 -17.81 -23.09
N GLY A 316 -15.83 -16.68 -22.64
CA GLY A 316 -17.11 -16.55 -21.93
C GLY A 316 -18.25 -16.19 -22.89
N PRO A 317 -19.27 -15.41 -22.45
CA PRO A 317 -19.31 -14.65 -21.20
C PRO A 317 -19.75 -15.48 -19.99
N PHE A 318 -19.18 -15.17 -18.83
CA PHE A 318 -19.75 -15.53 -17.53
C PHE A 318 -20.51 -14.30 -17.01
N SER A 319 -21.81 -14.44 -16.79
CA SER A 319 -22.71 -13.34 -16.43
C SER A 319 -23.70 -13.78 -15.36
N PHE A 320 -23.73 -13.08 -14.23
CA PHE A 320 -24.58 -13.43 -13.10
C PHE A 320 -25.33 -12.21 -12.59
N ASP A 321 -26.64 -12.38 -12.43
CA ASP A 321 -27.53 -11.41 -11.78
C ASP A 321 -27.88 -11.89 -10.39
N PHE A 322 -27.68 -11.04 -9.38
CA PHE A 322 -28.07 -11.35 -8.02
C PHE A 322 -28.43 -10.08 -7.24
N THR A 323 -29.03 -10.27 -6.07
CA THR A 323 -29.42 -9.18 -5.18
C THR A 323 -28.91 -9.43 -3.78
N LEU A 324 -28.50 -8.38 -3.06
CA LEU A 324 -28.03 -8.46 -1.69
C LEU A 324 -28.77 -7.48 -0.79
N PRO A 325 -29.06 -7.83 0.47
CA PRO A 325 -29.37 -6.81 1.46
C PRO A 325 -28.16 -5.88 1.60
N TYR A 326 -28.38 -4.58 1.49
CA TYR A 326 -27.36 -3.55 1.59
C TYR A 326 -27.77 -2.55 2.67
N LYS A 327 -26.91 -2.38 3.65
CA LYS A 327 -27.06 -1.35 4.68
C LYS A 327 -25.84 -0.45 4.56
N PRO A 328 -25.92 0.67 3.83
CA PRO A 328 -24.84 1.63 3.82
C PRO A 328 -24.60 2.07 5.25
N GLU A 329 -23.33 2.19 5.60
CA GLU A 329 -22.96 2.86 6.83
C GLU A 329 -23.63 4.24 6.78
N PRO A 330 -24.30 4.70 7.86
CA PRO A 330 -24.70 6.09 7.93
C PRO A 330 -23.43 6.88 7.66
N GLN A 331 -23.37 7.62 6.55
CA GLN A 331 -22.22 8.48 6.28
C GLN A 331 -22.11 9.38 7.50
N ALA A 332 -21.17 9.05 8.40
CA ALA A 332 -20.79 9.93 9.48
C ALA A 332 -20.53 11.24 8.77
N SER A 333 -21.23 12.30 9.18
CA SER A 333 -21.13 13.60 8.52
C SER A 333 -19.65 13.89 8.43
N ALA A 334 -19.08 13.75 7.21
CA ALA A 334 -17.64 13.69 7.08
C ALA A 334 -17.14 14.96 7.77
N PRO A 335 -16.19 14.85 8.71
CA PRO A 335 -15.66 16.04 9.38
C PRO A 335 -15.35 17.04 8.26
N PRO A 336 -15.77 18.31 8.41
CA PRO A 336 -15.74 19.29 7.32
C PRO A 336 -14.37 19.18 6.66
N VAL A 337 -14.37 18.71 5.40
CA VAL A 337 -13.15 18.32 4.70
C VAL A 337 -12.22 19.51 4.82
N ALA A 338 -11.12 19.34 5.57
CA ALA A 338 -10.08 20.34 5.65
C ALA A 338 -9.77 20.76 4.22
N THR A 339 -9.73 22.06 3.95
CA THR A 339 -9.65 22.56 2.58
C THR A 339 -8.42 21.95 1.93
N ARG A 340 -8.66 21.04 0.96
CA ARG A 340 -7.59 20.29 0.30
C ARG A 340 -6.55 21.23 -0.27
N VAL A 341 -5.30 20.85 -0.15
CA VAL A 341 -4.17 21.55 -0.74
C VAL A 341 -4.30 21.48 -2.26
N MET A 342 -4.31 22.64 -2.89
CA MET A 342 -4.39 22.77 -4.34
C MET A 342 -3.03 22.47 -4.99
N LEU A 343 -3.02 22.10 -6.26
CA LEU A 343 -1.78 21.82 -7.01
C LEU A 343 -0.74 22.94 -6.90
N GLU A 344 -1.18 24.19 -6.93
CA GLU A 344 -0.31 25.37 -6.81
C GLU A 344 0.39 25.42 -5.45
N GLN A 345 -0.34 25.14 -4.37
CA GLN A 345 0.21 25.10 -3.01
C GLN A 345 1.17 23.91 -2.84
N ALA A 346 0.82 22.72 -3.35
CA ALA A 346 1.72 21.57 -3.34
C ALA A 346 3.01 21.84 -4.15
N THR A 347 2.90 22.57 -5.26
CA THR A 347 4.05 23.01 -6.07
C THR A 347 4.94 23.98 -5.29
N GLU A 348 4.34 24.95 -4.59
CA GLU A 348 5.07 25.89 -3.73
C GLU A 348 5.78 25.19 -2.57
N GLN A 349 5.12 24.21 -1.94
CA GLN A 349 5.72 23.39 -0.89
C GLN A 349 6.94 22.60 -1.40
N VAL A 350 6.86 21.97 -2.58
CA VAL A 350 8.02 21.25 -3.16
C VAL A 350 9.15 22.22 -3.53
N ARG A 351 8.84 23.41 -4.03
CA ARG A 351 9.85 24.45 -4.29
C ARG A 351 10.55 24.91 -3.01
N GLY A 352 9.78 25.09 -1.94
CA GLY A 352 10.31 25.39 -0.61
C GLY A 352 11.20 24.26 -0.08
N PHE A 353 10.76 23.01 -0.23
CA PHE A 353 11.54 21.83 0.15
C PHE A 353 12.86 21.71 -0.61
N LEU A 354 12.87 22.00 -1.90
CA LEU A 354 14.10 21.97 -2.70
C LEU A 354 15.02 23.17 -2.42
N GLY A 355 14.49 24.27 -1.91
CA GLY A 355 15.17 25.57 -1.87
C GLY A 355 15.27 26.24 -3.24
N GLU A 356 14.42 25.83 -4.20
CA GLU A 356 14.49 26.22 -5.61
C GLU A 356 13.14 26.83 -6.07
N PRO A 357 12.90 28.13 -5.85
CA PRO A 357 11.58 28.76 -6.05
C PRO A 357 11.10 28.77 -7.51
N ASN A 358 11.99 28.55 -8.48
CA ASN A 358 11.69 28.63 -9.91
C ASN A 358 11.68 27.26 -10.60
N THR A 359 11.72 26.16 -9.85
CA THR A 359 11.72 24.81 -10.43
C THR A 359 10.42 24.55 -11.19
N ASP A 360 10.54 24.07 -12.42
CA ASP A 360 9.43 23.72 -13.30
C ASP A 360 8.89 22.33 -12.90
N LEU A 361 7.74 22.32 -12.24
CA LEU A 361 7.11 21.11 -11.71
C LEU A 361 5.81 20.84 -12.48
N LYS A 362 5.62 19.57 -12.84
CA LYS A 362 4.38 19.07 -13.43
C LYS A 362 3.70 18.14 -12.46
N GLY A 363 2.46 18.44 -12.08
CA GLY A 363 1.70 17.65 -11.11
C GLY A 363 0.44 17.02 -11.67
N LYS A 364 0.05 15.89 -11.07
CA LYS A 364 -1.27 15.27 -11.22
C LYS A 364 -1.79 14.83 -9.86
N LEU A 365 -3.10 14.91 -9.67
CA LEU A 365 -3.77 14.35 -8.49
C LEU A 365 -4.01 12.86 -8.75
N ILE A 366 -3.66 12.03 -7.78
CA ILE A 366 -3.92 10.60 -7.80
C ILE A 366 -4.74 10.28 -6.57
N ASP A 367 -5.79 9.52 -6.77
CA ASP A 367 -6.59 8.98 -5.69
C ASP A 367 -6.12 7.54 -5.46
N THR A 368 -5.42 7.30 -4.35
CA THR A 368 -4.80 5.99 -4.09
C THR A 368 -5.82 4.89 -3.86
N ALA A 369 -7.07 5.23 -3.55
CA ALA A 369 -8.12 4.25 -3.51
C ALA A 369 -8.36 3.69 -4.92
N THR A 370 -8.44 4.56 -5.95
CA THR A 370 -8.83 4.22 -7.34
C THR A 370 -7.69 4.09 -8.33
N ALA A 371 -6.45 4.33 -7.91
CA ALA A 371 -5.29 4.20 -8.79
C ALA A 371 -5.12 2.76 -9.25
N ASP A 372 -5.42 2.50 -10.52
CA ASP A 372 -5.01 1.27 -11.20
C ASP A 372 -3.49 1.12 -11.09
N SER A 373 -2.99 -0.12 -11.06
CA SER A 373 -1.55 -0.44 -10.92
C SER A 373 -0.63 0.22 -11.96
N GLU A 374 -1.20 0.82 -13.02
CA GLU A 374 -0.47 1.49 -14.09
C GLU A 374 0.26 2.77 -13.64
N GLU A 375 -0.17 3.43 -12.57
CA GLU A 375 0.49 4.68 -12.14
C GLU A 375 1.79 4.47 -11.33
N ASN A 376 2.25 3.22 -11.17
CA ASN A 376 3.52 2.84 -10.55
C ASN A 376 3.77 3.41 -9.14
N ILE A 377 2.74 3.90 -8.44
CA ILE A 377 2.82 4.09 -6.99
C ILE A 377 2.62 2.73 -6.36
N PHE A 378 3.65 1.89 -6.47
CA PHE A 378 3.74 0.71 -5.64
C PHE A 378 3.79 1.19 -4.20
N PHE A 379 2.70 0.92 -3.48
CA PHE A 379 2.50 1.18 -2.07
C PHE A 379 2.47 2.68 -1.68
N PRO A 380 1.29 3.30 -1.58
CA PRO A 380 1.19 4.69 -1.18
C PRO A 380 1.63 4.86 0.29
N PRO A 381 2.32 5.97 0.64
CA PRO A 381 2.69 6.28 2.04
C PRO A 381 1.49 6.37 2.98
N ARG A 382 0.32 6.74 2.44
CA ARG A 382 -0.97 6.73 3.13
C ARG A 382 -2.00 6.03 2.23
N PRO A 383 -2.48 4.82 2.59
CA PRO A 383 -3.59 4.18 1.90
C PRO A 383 -4.83 5.08 1.91
N ASN A 384 -5.60 5.10 0.82
CA ASN A 384 -6.82 5.90 0.66
C ASN A 384 -6.63 7.43 0.73
N ALA A 385 -5.39 7.92 0.73
CA ALA A 385 -5.11 9.34 0.61
C ALA A 385 -5.18 9.80 -0.85
N LYS A 386 -5.54 11.08 -1.03
CA LYS A 386 -5.32 11.76 -2.31
C LYS A 386 -3.93 12.35 -2.31
N LEU A 387 -3.18 12.09 -3.37
CA LEU A 387 -1.76 12.45 -3.46
C LEU A 387 -1.52 13.30 -4.70
N TRP A 388 -0.81 14.41 -4.54
CA TRP A 388 -0.21 15.12 -5.66
C TRP A 388 1.11 14.44 -6.01
N VAL A 389 1.23 13.93 -7.22
CA VAL A 389 2.51 13.47 -7.77
C VAL A 389 3.07 14.55 -8.69
N LEU A 390 4.15 15.17 -8.23
CA LEU A 390 4.88 16.22 -8.92
C LEU A 390 6.16 15.64 -9.51
N THR A 391 6.52 16.08 -10.72
CA THR A 391 7.74 15.68 -11.41
C THR A 391 8.53 16.88 -11.91
N HIS A 392 9.85 16.83 -11.77
CA HIS A 392 10.78 17.80 -12.33
C HIS A 392 11.66 17.11 -13.38
N LYS A 393 11.58 17.57 -14.63
CA LYS A 393 12.45 17.10 -15.71
C LYS A 393 13.71 17.96 -15.75
N TRP A 394 14.84 17.39 -15.38
CA TRP A 394 16.14 18.03 -15.55
C TRP A 394 16.75 17.72 -16.93
N LYS A 395 17.66 18.58 -17.40
CA LYS A 395 18.06 18.64 -18.83
C LYS A 395 18.68 17.37 -19.40
N ASN A 396 19.32 16.54 -18.56
CA ASN A 396 20.21 15.47 -19.02
C ASN A 396 19.83 14.06 -18.51
N GLY A 397 18.76 13.93 -17.70
CA GLY A 397 18.40 12.64 -17.11
C GLY A 397 17.23 11.94 -17.79
N GLU A 398 17.33 10.62 -17.89
CA GLU A 398 16.20 9.76 -18.27
C GLU A 398 15.11 9.76 -17.19
N ASN A 399 15.50 9.91 -15.92
CA ASN A 399 14.60 9.83 -14.77
C ASN A 399 14.33 11.24 -14.20
N PRO A 400 13.05 11.67 -14.13
CA PRO A 400 12.67 12.91 -13.48
C PRO A 400 12.80 12.80 -11.96
N ASP A 401 13.03 13.93 -11.29
CA ASP A 401 12.82 13.98 -9.84
C ASP A 401 11.32 13.84 -9.59
N THR A 402 10.94 13.10 -8.54
CA THR A 402 9.56 12.77 -8.23
C THR A 402 9.26 13.12 -6.78
N PHE A 403 8.13 13.78 -6.56
CA PHE A 403 7.66 14.20 -5.25
C PHE A 403 6.20 13.75 -5.09
N ILE A 404 5.89 13.20 -3.92
CA ILE A 404 4.54 12.82 -3.52
C ILE A 404 4.15 13.70 -2.33
N VAL A 405 3.09 14.48 -2.51
CA VAL A 405 2.56 15.40 -1.52
C VAL A 405 1.16 14.96 -1.14
N ASP A 406 0.87 14.93 0.15
CA ASP A 406 -0.47 14.70 0.68
C ASP A 406 -1.41 15.82 0.23
N ALA A 407 -2.51 15.50 -0.44
CA ALA A 407 -3.45 16.52 -0.90
C ALA A 407 -4.37 17.06 0.20
N ASP A 408 -4.46 16.38 1.35
CA ASP A 408 -5.27 16.82 2.48
C ASP A 408 -4.44 17.67 3.46
N SER A 409 -3.17 17.32 3.72
CA SER A 409 -2.30 18.11 4.64
C SER A 409 -1.26 19.00 3.96
N GLY A 410 -0.83 18.66 2.74
CA GLY A 410 0.30 19.30 2.08
C GLY A 410 1.67 18.78 2.54
N ASP A 411 1.70 17.72 3.36
CA ASP A 411 2.96 17.13 3.77
C ASP A 411 3.65 16.43 2.60
N ILE A 412 4.96 16.60 2.49
CA ILE A 412 5.76 15.88 1.49
C ILE A 412 6.05 14.50 2.06
N LEU A 413 5.45 13.47 1.46
CA LEU A 413 5.52 12.09 1.95
C LEU A 413 6.65 11.29 1.32
N LYS A 414 7.02 11.61 0.07
CA LYS A 414 8.11 10.91 -0.63
C LYS A 414 8.78 11.83 -1.64
N VAL A 415 10.09 11.72 -1.73
CA VAL A 415 10.95 12.46 -2.64
C VAL A 415 12.04 11.55 -3.17
N VAL A 416 12.26 11.58 -4.48
CA VAL A 416 13.34 10.89 -5.17
C VAL A 416 13.96 11.91 -6.14
N ILE A 417 15.24 12.25 -5.95
CA ILE A 417 15.94 13.32 -6.69
C ILE A 417 17.20 12.75 -7.35
N PRO A 418 17.07 11.96 -8.44
CA PRO A 418 18.23 11.42 -9.14
C PRO A 418 19.13 12.51 -9.75
N SER A 419 18.59 13.71 -10.01
CA SER A 419 19.37 14.82 -10.54
C SER A 419 20.54 15.21 -9.61
N ARG A 420 20.31 15.21 -8.29
CA ARG A 420 21.34 15.53 -7.27
C ARG A 420 22.40 14.43 -7.10
N ALA A 421 22.08 13.18 -7.44
CA ALA A 421 23.08 12.10 -7.47
C ALA A 421 24.07 12.24 -8.64
N SER A 422 23.66 12.98 -9.68
CA SER A 422 24.42 13.11 -10.93
C SER A 422 25.31 14.35 -10.98
N ASP A 423 25.28 15.18 -9.93
CA ASP A 423 26.12 16.36 -9.83
C ASP A 423 27.57 15.94 -9.56
N ASP A 424 28.40 16.03 -10.60
CA ASP A 424 29.82 15.64 -10.64
C ASP A 424 30.74 16.61 -9.85
N LEU A 425 30.17 17.36 -8.89
CA LEU A 425 30.85 18.48 -8.23
C LEU A 425 31.80 18.06 -7.10
N SER A 426 31.75 16.81 -6.62
CA SER A 426 32.76 16.27 -5.70
C SER A 426 32.81 14.74 -5.76
N GLN A 427 34.02 14.16 -5.90
CA GLN A 427 34.25 12.71 -5.92
C GLN A 427 34.87 12.15 -4.63
N GLN A 428 34.93 12.92 -3.55
CA GLN A 428 35.39 12.38 -2.27
C GLN A 428 34.21 11.75 -1.54
N PRO A 429 34.20 10.41 -1.38
CA PRO A 429 33.14 9.76 -0.61
C PRO A 429 33.07 10.35 0.78
N ILE A 430 31.86 10.61 1.25
CA ILE A 430 31.63 11.09 2.61
C ILE A 430 31.62 9.90 3.58
N SER A 431 31.99 10.14 4.84
CA SER A 431 31.90 9.10 5.86
C SER A 431 30.43 8.84 6.25
N ASP A 432 30.13 7.64 6.75
CA ASP A 432 28.79 7.31 7.27
C ASP A 432 28.36 8.27 8.40
N SER A 433 29.32 8.76 9.19
CA SER A 433 29.05 9.73 10.26
C SER A 433 28.65 11.10 9.71
N ASP A 434 29.32 11.57 8.65
CA ASP A 434 28.97 12.83 7.99
C ASP A 434 27.63 12.70 7.26
N ALA A 435 27.40 11.57 6.59
CA ALA A 435 26.14 11.26 5.93
C ALA A 435 24.98 11.27 6.94
N MET A 436 25.19 10.67 8.12
CA MET A 436 24.19 10.67 9.21
C MET A 436 23.89 12.08 9.70
N ALA A 437 24.92 12.91 9.90
CA ALA A 437 24.73 14.29 10.35
C ALA A 437 23.94 15.12 9.33
N ILE A 438 24.25 14.99 8.04
CA ILE A 438 23.50 15.64 6.94
C ILE A 438 22.05 15.15 6.93
N ALA A 439 21.85 13.83 7.03
CA ALA A 439 20.52 13.23 7.02
C ALA A 439 19.67 13.70 8.22
N GLU A 440 20.25 13.78 9.40
CA GLU A 440 19.58 14.25 10.61
C GLU A 440 19.21 15.73 10.52
N GLU A 441 20.15 16.59 10.10
CA GLU A 441 19.89 18.02 9.90
C GLU A 441 18.76 18.23 8.88
N PHE A 442 18.80 17.50 7.77
CA PHE A 442 17.75 17.55 6.75
C PHE A 442 16.40 17.07 7.28
N ALA A 443 16.35 15.93 7.98
CA ALA A 443 15.11 15.41 8.54
C ALA A 443 14.49 16.38 9.55
N ARG A 444 15.31 16.98 10.42
CA ARG A 444 14.89 17.97 11.41
C ARG A 444 14.31 19.24 10.77
N ALA A 445 14.83 19.66 9.62
CA ALA A 445 14.32 20.81 8.89
C ALA A 445 12.99 20.55 8.16
N HIS A 446 12.71 19.30 7.76
CA HIS A 446 11.59 18.96 6.88
C HIS A 446 10.51 18.07 7.51
N PHE A 447 10.74 17.50 8.69
CA PHE A 447 9.78 16.64 9.38
C PHE A 447 9.32 17.29 10.69
N ALA A 448 8.03 17.67 10.75
CA ALA A 448 7.43 18.22 11.96
C ALA A 448 7.42 17.18 13.09
N GLY A 449 7.93 17.53 14.26
CA GLY A 449 8.01 16.62 15.41
C GLY A 449 9.21 15.67 15.39
N PHE A 450 10.23 15.93 14.56
CA PHE A 450 11.45 15.11 14.47
C PHE A 450 12.09 14.80 15.85
N ASP A 451 12.05 15.76 16.77
CA ASP A 451 12.60 15.61 18.14
C ASP A 451 11.98 14.48 18.97
N GLN A 452 10.81 13.98 18.57
CA GLN A 452 10.14 12.86 19.23
C GLN A 452 10.55 11.51 18.64
N LEU A 453 11.26 11.51 17.51
CA LEU A 453 11.66 10.28 16.83
C LEU A 453 12.96 9.74 17.43
N THR A 454 13.05 8.42 17.51
CA THR A 454 14.28 7.72 17.88
C THR A 454 14.92 7.14 16.63
N LYS A 455 16.25 7.28 16.50
CA LYS A 455 16.99 6.63 15.42
C LYS A 455 16.82 5.12 15.52
N VAL A 456 16.51 4.47 14.40
CA VAL A 456 16.45 3.02 14.30
C VAL A 456 17.80 2.54 13.77
N ASP A 457 18.50 1.72 14.57
CA ASP A 457 19.82 1.21 14.19
C ASP A 457 19.72 0.28 12.98
N ASN A 458 20.48 0.62 11.92
CA ASN A 458 20.79 -0.17 10.72
C ASN A 458 19.78 -1.28 10.42
N ASP A 459 18.52 -0.91 10.23
CA ASP A 459 17.55 -1.76 9.55
C ASP A 459 17.67 -1.39 8.07
N PRO A 460 18.46 -2.15 7.27
CA PRO A 460 18.85 -1.73 5.93
C PRO A 460 17.65 -1.36 5.08
N VAL A 461 16.48 -1.92 5.37
CA VAL A 461 15.22 -1.23 5.17
C VAL A 461 14.19 -1.86 6.11
N ALA A 462 13.70 -1.14 7.12
CA ALA A 462 12.56 -1.63 7.90
C ALA A 462 11.50 -2.14 6.94
N ALA A 463 11.06 -3.40 7.09
CA ALA A 463 10.23 -4.06 6.08
C ALA A 463 8.96 -3.24 5.73
N GLY A 464 8.49 -2.42 6.68
CA GLY A 464 7.39 -1.47 6.51
C GLY A 464 7.71 -0.21 5.67
N VAL A 465 8.96 0.01 5.28
CA VAL A 465 9.43 1.18 4.51
C VAL A 465 9.99 0.75 3.15
N GLN A 466 10.42 -0.51 3.00
CA GLN A 466 11.02 -1.03 1.76
C GLN A 466 10.12 -0.93 0.56
N TYR A 467 8.83 -1.17 0.81
CA TYR A 467 7.83 -1.04 -0.22
C TYR A 467 7.64 0.44 -0.65
N LEU A 468 7.77 1.40 0.27
CA LEU A 468 7.66 2.84 -0.03
C LEU A 468 8.88 3.38 -0.78
N LEU A 469 10.05 2.82 -0.50
CA LEU A 469 11.28 3.16 -1.21
C LEU A 469 11.22 2.69 -2.68
N GLY A 470 10.45 1.65 -2.98
CA GLY A 470 10.39 1.04 -4.30
C GLY A 470 11.73 0.40 -4.71
N PRO A 471 11.76 -0.35 -5.83
CA PRO A 471 13.00 -0.91 -6.34
C PRO A 471 13.98 0.23 -6.63
N TYR A 472 15.22 0.07 -6.14
CA TYR A 472 16.32 0.95 -6.52
C TYR A 472 16.54 0.82 -8.02
N ASP A 473 16.51 1.94 -8.77
CA ASP A 473 16.87 1.90 -10.18
C ASP A 473 18.37 1.62 -10.28
N PRO A 474 18.79 0.45 -10.79
CA PRO A 474 20.20 0.08 -10.89
C PRO A 474 21.01 1.03 -11.79
N LYS A 475 20.36 1.90 -12.57
CA LYS A 475 21.03 2.95 -13.34
C LYS A 475 21.52 4.11 -12.47
N VAL A 476 20.99 4.28 -11.26
CA VAL A 476 21.59 5.21 -10.29
C VAL A 476 22.91 4.58 -9.84
N THR A 477 24.00 5.35 -9.91
CA THR A 477 25.35 4.76 -9.93
C THR A 477 25.86 4.31 -8.56
N SER A 478 25.16 4.60 -7.46
CA SER A 478 25.49 4.15 -6.10
C SER A 478 24.26 4.15 -5.19
N PRO A 479 23.99 3.04 -4.47
CA PRO A 479 22.86 2.98 -3.54
C PRO A 479 23.03 4.07 -2.47
N PRO A 480 21.96 4.80 -2.10
CA PRO A 480 22.04 5.76 -1.01
C PRO A 480 22.39 5.05 0.30
N VAL A 481 23.15 5.74 1.15
CA VAL A 481 23.22 5.41 2.58
C VAL A 481 21.92 5.89 3.20
N MET A 482 21.14 4.95 3.75
CA MET A 482 19.81 5.23 4.29
C MET A 482 19.88 5.37 5.82
N PHE A 483 19.25 6.43 6.34
CA PHE A 483 19.06 6.65 7.77
C PHE A 483 17.57 6.71 8.08
N HIS A 484 17.16 6.14 9.22
CA HIS A 484 15.77 5.99 9.61
C HIS A 484 15.54 6.41 11.06
N TRP A 485 14.47 7.17 11.29
CA TRP A 485 13.99 7.57 12.61
C TRP A 485 12.50 7.27 12.72
N GLN A 486 12.08 6.74 13.85
CA GLN A 486 10.70 6.30 14.08
C GLN A 486 10.22 6.74 15.47
N LEU A 487 8.96 7.14 15.55
CA LEU A 487 8.32 7.48 16.81
C LEU A 487 8.11 6.20 17.62
N ARG A 488 8.43 6.25 18.91
CA ARG A 488 8.13 5.18 19.86
C ARG A 488 7.17 5.68 20.91
N SER A 489 6.18 4.86 21.25
CA SER A 489 5.29 5.11 22.39
C SER A 489 6.12 5.15 23.68
N THR A 490 5.98 6.21 24.46
CA THR A 490 6.68 6.35 25.75
C THR A 490 6.21 5.32 26.77
N ASP A 491 4.96 4.89 26.68
CA ASP A 491 4.31 4.06 27.70
C ASP A 491 4.52 2.57 27.43
N SER A 492 4.59 2.19 26.15
CA SER A 492 4.60 0.78 25.72
C SER A 492 5.83 0.38 24.92
N ASP A 493 6.75 1.31 24.62
CA ASP A 493 7.90 1.13 23.70
C ASP A 493 7.50 0.59 22.31
N VAL A 494 6.23 0.77 21.93
CA VAL A 494 5.70 0.36 20.63
C VAL A 494 6.24 1.29 19.56
N SER A 495 6.79 0.72 18.49
CA SER A 495 7.18 1.47 17.30
C SER A 495 5.94 1.89 16.51
N LEU A 496 5.67 3.20 16.51
CA LEU A 496 4.50 3.82 15.89
C LEU A 496 4.73 4.03 14.38
N PRO A 497 3.68 4.19 13.56
CA PRO A 497 3.83 4.31 12.12
C PRO A 497 4.39 5.67 11.66
N THR A 498 4.62 6.59 12.59
CA THR A 498 5.23 7.90 12.32
C THR A 498 6.74 7.75 12.21
N PHE A 499 7.29 8.08 11.05
CA PHE A 499 8.72 7.94 10.78
C PHE A 499 9.21 8.89 9.69
N VAL A 500 10.52 9.01 9.59
CA VAL A 500 11.22 9.62 8.47
C VAL A 500 12.45 8.79 8.09
N SER A 501 12.69 8.66 6.80
CA SER A 501 13.87 8.03 6.22
C SER A 501 14.53 8.96 5.20
N VAL A 502 15.84 9.13 5.30
CA VAL A 502 16.62 10.00 4.42
C VAL A 502 17.74 9.19 3.77
N GLY A 503 17.84 9.28 2.45
CA GLY A 503 18.89 8.62 1.66
C GLY A 503 19.90 9.62 1.15
N ILE A 504 21.16 9.41 1.52
CA ILE A 504 22.29 10.26 1.16
C ILE A 504 23.13 9.56 0.09
N ASP A 505 23.50 10.29 -0.96
CA ASP A 505 24.50 9.81 -1.91
C ASP A 505 25.88 9.81 -1.24
N SER A 506 26.44 8.62 -1.05
CA SER A 506 27.77 8.41 -0.44
C SER A 506 28.91 9.16 -1.15
N LYS A 507 28.74 9.57 -2.42
CA LYS A 507 29.80 10.23 -3.20
C LYS A 507 29.93 11.72 -2.96
N ASN A 508 28.82 12.41 -2.75
CA ASN A 508 28.78 13.88 -2.69
C ASN A 508 28.01 14.41 -1.47
N GLY A 509 27.38 13.54 -0.68
CA GLY A 509 26.60 13.91 0.49
C GLY A 509 25.24 14.54 0.20
N ASN A 510 24.79 14.52 -1.06
CA ASN A 510 23.49 15.07 -1.41
C ASN A 510 22.36 14.17 -0.89
N VAL A 511 21.29 14.80 -0.40
CA VAL A 511 20.01 14.11 -0.14
C VAL A 511 19.36 13.79 -1.49
N ILE A 512 19.28 12.50 -1.81
CA ILE A 512 18.70 12.01 -3.07
C ILE A 512 17.39 11.27 -2.85
N ARG A 513 17.02 11.02 -1.59
CA ARG A 513 15.78 10.36 -1.22
C ARG A 513 15.28 10.82 0.14
N TYR A 514 13.97 10.98 0.26
CA TYR A 514 13.29 11.26 1.53
C TYR A 514 11.95 10.54 1.51
N VAL A 515 11.59 9.87 2.60
CA VAL A 515 10.27 9.27 2.81
C VAL A 515 9.83 9.58 4.21
N ALA A 516 8.63 10.10 4.37
CA ALA A 516 8.07 10.46 5.64
C ALA A 516 6.64 9.98 5.76
N ARG A 517 6.27 9.59 6.98
CA ARG A 517 4.89 9.39 7.38
C ARG A 517 4.64 10.23 8.63
N PRO A 518 3.92 11.36 8.52
CA PRO A 518 3.56 12.16 9.69
C PRO A 518 2.61 11.40 10.62
N ALA A 519 2.36 11.95 11.80
CA ALA A 519 1.40 11.39 12.73
C ALA A 519 -0.04 11.64 12.22
N ASP A 520 -0.69 10.59 11.73
CA ASP A 520 -2.09 10.65 11.24
C ASP A 520 -3.13 10.58 12.39
N GLY A 521 -2.78 11.15 13.55
CA GLY A 521 -3.46 10.89 14.82
C GLY A 521 -2.74 9.79 15.62
N GLN A 522 -2.75 9.91 16.95
CA GLN A 522 -2.25 8.88 17.85
C GLN A 522 -3.20 7.68 17.74
N PRO A 523 -2.78 6.51 17.24
CA PRO A 523 -3.58 5.32 17.46
C PRO A 523 -3.68 5.14 18.98
N GLU A 524 -4.89 5.02 19.52
CA GLU A 524 -5.05 4.39 20.84
C GLU A 524 -4.47 2.99 20.69
N ALA A 525 -3.25 2.79 21.19
CA ALA A 525 -2.57 1.52 21.13
C ALA A 525 -3.34 0.56 22.04
N ALA A 526 -4.32 -0.14 21.48
CA ALA A 526 -5.02 -1.21 22.17
C ALA A 526 -3.98 -2.19 22.73
N GLU A 527 -4.17 -2.65 23.97
CA GLU A 527 -3.25 -3.60 24.58
C GLU A 527 -3.17 -4.89 23.74
N PRO A 528 -1.96 -5.45 23.54
CA PRO A 528 -1.80 -6.71 22.81
C PRO A 528 -2.44 -7.87 23.59
N LEU A 529 -3.36 -8.62 22.97
CA LEU A 529 -3.94 -9.84 23.56
C LEU A 529 -3.00 -11.04 23.45
N VAL A 530 -2.15 -11.04 22.42
CA VAL A 530 -1.05 -11.98 22.26
C VAL A 530 0.16 -11.35 22.91
N ASN A 531 0.65 -11.95 23.99
CA ASN A 531 1.86 -11.48 24.64
C ASN A 531 3.13 -11.90 23.86
N ARG A 532 4.26 -11.31 24.27
CA ARG A 532 5.58 -11.52 23.67
C ARG A 532 5.96 -13.00 23.59
N GLU A 533 5.79 -13.75 24.67
CA GLU A 533 6.15 -15.18 24.74
C GLU A 533 5.31 -16.01 23.78
N ARG A 534 4.01 -15.69 23.66
CA ARG A 534 3.11 -16.38 22.74
C ARG A 534 3.47 -16.09 21.28
N ALA A 535 3.82 -14.85 20.94
CA ALA A 535 4.30 -14.49 19.61
C ALA A 535 5.60 -15.25 19.24
N ILE A 536 6.55 -15.38 20.19
CA ILE A 536 7.76 -16.19 20.00
C ILE A 536 7.40 -17.66 19.71
N GLN A 537 6.48 -18.24 20.47
CA GLN A 537 6.05 -19.62 20.26
C GLN A 537 5.40 -19.82 18.89
N ILE A 538 4.55 -18.88 18.46
CA ILE A 538 3.91 -18.91 17.14
C ILE A 538 4.99 -18.86 16.05
N ALA A 539 5.93 -17.92 16.12
CA ALA A 539 7.01 -17.78 15.15
C ALA A 539 7.90 -19.04 15.05
N LEU A 540 8.34 -19.59 16.19
CA LEU A 540 9.19 -20.79 16.21
C LEU A 540 8.44 -22.05 15.76
N SER A 541 7.15 -22.15 16.11
CA SER A 541 6.29 -23.26 15.66
C SER A 541 6.07 -23.21 14.14
N GLU A 542 5.88 -22.02 13.57
CA GLU A 542 5.72 -21.86 12.12
C GLU A 542 7.03 -22.18 11.39
N ALA A 543 8.14 -21.64 11.88
CA ALA A 543 9.46 -21.89 11.31
C ALA A 543 9.78 -23.39 11.29
N GLY A 544 9.47 -24.11 12.37
CA GLY A 544 9.73 -25.54 12.50
C GLY A 544 8.95 -26.44 11.53
N LYS A 545 7.95 -25.92 10.80
CA LYS A 545 7.27 -26.67 9.73
C LYS A 545 8.17 -26.90 8.51
N GLU A 546 9.20 -26.08 8.35
CA GLU A 546 10.14 -26.15 7.24
C GLU A 546 11.47 -26.80 7.68
N PRO A 547 11.91 -27.91 7.06
CA PRO A 547 13.15 -28.59 7.45
C PRO A 547 14.40 -27.68 7.42
N GLN A 548 14.45 -26.70 6.52
CA GLN A 548 15.55 -25.74 6.41
C GLN A 548 15.66 -24.76 7.60
N ASN A 549 14.62 -24.67 8.42
CA ASN A 549 14.55 -23.76 9.57
C ASN A 549 14.79 -24.49 10.90
N ILE A 550 15.21 -25.76 10.88
CA ILE A 550 15.58 -26.48 12.10
C ILE A 550 16.74 -25.74 12.80
N GLY A 551 16.58 -25.47 14.10
CA GLY A 551 17.58 -24.76 14.90
C GLY A 551 17.55 -23.23 14.77
N VAL A 552 16.49 -22.65 14.19
CA VAL A 552 16.26 -21.20 14.30
C VAL A 552 16.06 -20.78 15.76
N SER A 553 16.49 -19.56 16.08
CA SER A 553 16.26 -18.89 17.36
C SER A 553 15.83 -17.45 17.12
N VAL A 554 15.13 -16.84 18.08
CA VAL A 554 14.70 -15.44 17.97
C VAL A 554 15.89 -14.52 18.25
N SER A 555 16.22 -13.63 17.30
CA SER A 555 17.27 -12.62 17.46
C SER A 555 16.73 -11.30 17.98
N LYS A 556 15.56 -10.88 17.51
CA LYS A 556 14.90 -9.63 17.89
C LYS A 556 13.40 -9.87 17.91
N ILE A 557 12.72 -9.23 18.86
CA ILE A 557 11.26 -9.16 18.89
C ILE A 557 10.85 -7.75 19.28
N GLU A 558 9.92 -7.19 18.52
CA GLU A 558 9.49 -5.81 18.68
C GLU A 558 7.98 -5.71 18.47
N LEU A 559 7.31 -4.95 19.32
CA LEU A 559 5.91 -4.61 19.14
C LEU A 559 5.84 -3.33 18.30
N LYS A 560 5.15 -3.39 17.16
CA LYS A 560 5.07 -2.28 16.21
C LYS A 560 3.68 -2.12 15.66
N THR A 561 3.40 -0.95 15.13
CA THR A 561 2.15 -0.64 14.46
C THR A 561 2.38 -0.61 12.95
N LEU A 562 1.58 -1.36 12.20
CA LEU A 562 1.59 -1.36 10.74
C LEU A 562 0.25 -0.85 10.20
N PRO A 563 0.24 -0.10 9.09
CA PRO A 563 -1.00 0.20 8.39
C PRO A 563 -1.55 -1.10 7.80
N SER A 564 -2.81 -1.40 8.08
CA SER A 564 -3.54 -2.45 7.39
C SER A 564 -4.11 -1.91 6.07
N ASN A 565 -4.65 -2.81 5.24
CA ASN A 565 -5.14 -2.47 3.90
C ASN A 565 -6.30 -1.45 3.90
N ASN A 566 -7.02 -1.30 5.02
CA ASN A 566 -8.09 -0.31 5.15
C ASN A 566 -7.57 1.08 5.61
N GLY A 567 -6.26 1.23 5.84
CA GLY A 567 -5.63 2.45 6.36
C GLY A 567 -5.59 2.55 7.88
N GLU A 568 -6.23 1.63 8.60
CA GLU A 568 -6.16 1.56 10.06
C GLU A 568 -4.83 0.98 10.51
N ASN A 569 -4.33 1.54 11.60
CA ASN A 569 -3.10 1.12 12.24
C ASN A 569 -3.38 -0.09 13.15
N GLN A 570 -2.77 -1.23 12.85
CA GLN A 570 -2.90 -2.47 13.61
C GLN A 570 -1.59 -2.81 14.33
N LEU A 571 -1.69 -3.52 15.45
CA LEU A 571 -0.57 -3.86 16.31
C LEU A 571 -0.02 -5.24 15.95
N TYR A 572 1.29 -5.34 15.76
CA TYR A 572 1.99 -6.56 15.35
C TYR A 572 3.23 -6.82 16.19
N TRP A 573 3.49 -8.09 16.48
CA TRP A 573 4.80 -8.56 16.87
C TRP A 573 5.64 -8.84 15.63
N SER A 574 6.74 -8.12 15.49
CA SER A 574 7.80 -8.44 14.54
C SER A 574 8.82 -9.34 15.21
N VAL A 575 8.91 -10.60 14.78
CA VAL A 575 9.80 -11.60 15.37
C VAL A 575 10.88 -11.96 14.35
N ASP A 576 12.10 -11.48 14.56
CA ASP A 576 13.27 -11.82 13.76
C ASP A 576 13.89 -13.13 14.23
N LEU A 577 14.30 -13.95 13.27
CA LEU A 577 14.89 -15.26 13.46
C LEU A 577 16.32 -15.32 12.91
N THR A 578 17.19 -16.01 13.64
CA THR A 578 18.58 -16.30 13.26
C THR A 578 18.93 -17.75 13.49
N GLY A 579 20.09 -18.19 12.98
CA GLY A 579 20.65 -19.55 13.15
C GLY A 579 21.55 -19.92 11.97
N THR A 580 22.01 -21.16 11.89
CA THR A 580 22.91 -21.61 10.82
C THR A 580 22.19 -21.69 9.48
N ALA A 581 22.76 -21.06 8.43
CA ALA A 581 22.26 -21.20 7.07
C ALA A 581 22.29 -22.68 6.65
N PRO A 582 21.24 -23.18 5.97
CA PRO A 582 21.30 -24.51 5.38
C PRO A 582 22.42 -24.57 4.35
N ALA A 583 22.99 -25.75 4.13
CA ALA A 583 24.04 -25.96 3.13
C ALA A 583 23.61 -25.61 1.68
N ASN A 584 22.31 -25.36 1.45
CA ASN A 584 21.77 -24.94 0.17
C ASN A 584 21.37 -23.45 0.19
N PRO A 585 22.21 -22.54 -0.32
CA PRO A 585 21.95 -21.09 -0.30
C PRO A 585 20.76 -20.65 -1.17
N GLY A 586 20.25 -21.52 -2.06
CA GLY A 586 19.15 -21.17 -2.97
C GLY A 586 17.74 -21.28 -2.39
N ALA A 587 17.57 -21.88 -1.21
CA ALA A 587 16.23 -22.17 -0.67
C ALA A 587 15.53 -20.94 -0.06
N GLY A 588 16.24 -19.83 0.15
CA GLY A 588 15.77 -18.75 1.01
C GLY A 588 15.63 -19.24 2.47
N ARG A 589 15.76 -18.33 3.43
CA ARG A 589 15.46 -18.67 4.83
C ARG A 589 14.46 -17.67 5.36
N VAL A 590 13.48 -18.13 6.11
CA VAL A 590 12.60 -17.22 6.83
C VAL A 590 13.44 -16.44 7.85
N SER A 591 13.56 -15.13 7.66
CA SER A 591 14.21 -14.19 8.57
C SER A 591 13.29 -13.73 9.69
N GLY A 592 11.98 -13.92 9.56
CA GLY A 592 11.07 -13.52 10.61
C GLY A 592 9.60 -13.57 10.22
N TYR A 593 8.76 -13.28 11.20
CA TYR A 593 7.31 -13.26 11.08
C TYR A 593 6.74 -11.93 11.57
N GLU A 594 5.64 -11.51 10.96
CA GLU A 594 4.76 -10.46 11.47
C GLU A 594 3.48 -11.11 11.97
N ILE A 595 3.25 -11.04 13.28
CA ILE A 595 2.16 -11.71 13.98
C ILE A 595 1.22 -10.65 14.54
N ASP A 596 -0.04 -10.70 14.18
CA ASP A 596 -1.07 -9.82 14.74
C ASP A 596 -1.08 -9.95 16.26
N ALA A 597 -0.86 -8.83 16.96
CA ALA A 597 -0.72 -8.81 18.41
C ALA A 597 -2.05 -8.98 19.16
N ARG A 598 -3.19 -9.01 18.45
CA ARG A 598 -4.52 -9.26 18.99
C ARG A 598 -4.98 -10.69 18.71
N THR A 599 -4.78 -11.20 17.49
CA THR A 599 -5.31 -12.51 17.07
C THR A 599 -4.27 -13.63 17.13
N GLY A 600 -2.98 -13.30 16.97
CA GLY A 600 -1.89 -14.26 16.84
C GLY A 600 -1.75 -14.83 15.43
N GLU A 601 -2.49 -14.28 14.47
CA GLU A 601 -2.39 -14.66 13.07
C GLU A 601 -1.07 -14.17 12.46
N ILE A 602 -0.47 -14.97 11.58
CA ILE A 602 0.73 -14.61 10.84
C ILE A 602 0.31 -13.87 9.57
N HIS A 603 0.62 -12.58 9.50
CA HIS A 603 0.30 -11.73 8.36
C HIS A 603 1.42 -11.73 7.30
N GLY A 604 2.67 -11.87 7.73
CA GLY A 604 3.83 -11.78 6.83
C GLY A 604 4.95 -12.73 7.20
N THR A 605 5.63 -13.24 6.19
CA THR A 605 6.94 -13.89 6.32
C THR A 605 7.99 -12.99 5.69
N ARG A 606 9.08 -12.75 6.42
CA ARG A 606 10.27 -12.10 5.88
C ARG A 606 11.25 -13.19 5.47
N MET A 607 11.86 -13.04 4.31
CA MET A 607 12.86 -13.98 3.80
C MET A 607 14.22 -13.28 3.73
N MET A 608 15.28 -13.90 4.25
CA MET A 608 16.65 -13.51 3.89
C MET A 608 16.91 -13.96 2.46
N VAL A 609 17.20 -13.01 1.59
CA VAL A 609 17.81 -13.30 0.30
C VAL A 609 19.30 -13.56 0.57
N GLY A 610 19.76 -14.79 0.32
CA GLY A 610 21.04 -15.34 0.78
C GLY A 610 22.34 -14.73 0.22
N ASN A 611 22.39 -13.42 -0.06
CA ASN A 611 23.57 -12.76 -0.59
C ASN A 611 24.40 -11.99 0.45
N GLU A 612 23.92 -11.82 1.68
CA GLU A 612 24.71 -11.20 2.74
C GLU A 612 25.54 -12.27 3.45
N THR A 613 26.71 -12.59 2.86
CA THR A 613 27.78 -13.19 3.65
C THR A 613 28.25 -12.10 4.62
N PRO A 614 28.22 -12.32 5.95
CA PRO A 614 28.80 -11.35 6.88
C PRO A 614 30.24 -11.06 6.43
N PRO A 615 30.69 -9.79 6.41
CA PRO A 615 32.08 -9.49 6.07
C PRO A 615 32.98 -10.34 6.97
N GLU A 616 33.90 -11.10 6.36
CA GLU A 616 34.94 -11.79 7.12
C GLU A 616 35.58 -10.79 8.08
N PRO A 617 35.74 -11.12 9.37
CA PRO A 617 36.41 -10.23 10.30
C PRO A 617 37.79 -9.90 9.72
N SER A 618 38.06 -8.61 9.51
CA SER A 618 39.31 -8.17 8.89
C SER A 618 40.49 -8.71 9.69
N ALA A 619 41.41 -9.38 8.97
CA ALA A 619 42.60 -10.02 9.55
C ALA A 619 43.56 -9.04 10.27
N ASP A 620 43.32 -7.73 10.18
CA ASP A 620 44.14 -6.68 10.77
C ASP A 620 43.90 -6.44 12.28
N SER A 621 43.00 -7.19 12.92
CA SER A 621 42.81 -7.13 14.38
C SER A 621 43.69 -8.11 15.18
N ALA A 622 44.51 -8.93 14.51
CA ALA A 622 45.52 -9.74 15.18
C ALA A 622 46.75 -8.89 15.53
N GLY A 623 46.75 -8.31 16.74
CA GLY A 623 47.97 -7.74 17.33
C GLY A 623 49.10 -8.79 17.35
N PRO A 624 50.38 -8.36 17.24
CA PRO A 624 51.50 -9.29 17.16
C PRO A 624 51.57 -10.16 18.43
N PRO A 625 51.89 -11.47 18.30
CA PRO A 625 52.03 -12.34 19.45
C PRO A 625 53.18 -11.87 20.35
N ALA A 626 52.96 -11.95 21.66
CA ALA A 626 53.93 -11.61 22.70
C ALA A 626 55.12 -12.57 22.75
#